data_AF-K1UKL0-F1
#
_entry.id   AF-K1UKL0-F1
#
_cell.length_a   1.000
_cell.length_b   1.000
_cell.length_c   1.000
_cell.angle_alpha   90.00
_cell.angle_beta   90.00
_cell.angle_gamma   90.00
#
_symmetry.space_group_name_H-M   'P 1'
#
loop_
_entity.id
_entity.type
_entity.pdbx_description
1 polymer ?
#
loop_
_entity_poly.entity_id
_entity_poly.type
_entity_poly.pdbx_seq_one_letter_code
_entity_poly.pdbx_strand_id
1 'polypeptide(L)' 'MNNRNLNILRKIIEAGYTDEKTISALTAEDMVDFCRDLREMKGIIELQKAVKANTLIAFLTSQEE' A
#
# COMPACT_ATOMS: atom_id res chain seq x y z
N MET A 1 -3.29 13.69 -10.29
CA MET A 1 -3.32 12.24 -9.97
C MET A 1 -2.31 12.00 -8.88
N ASN A 2 -2.75 11.48 -7.74
CA ASN A 2 -1.95 11.31 -6.54
C ASN A 2 -0.89 10.22 -6.77
N ASN A 3 0.29 10.62 -7.26
CA ASN A 3 1.35 9.71 -7.68
C ASN A 3 1.85 8.84 -6.53
N ARG A 4 1.69 9.29 -5.28
CA ARG A 4 2.21 8.59 -4.10
C ARG A 4 1.51 7.26 -3.85
N ASN A 5 0.17 7.25 -3.83
CA ASN A 5 -0.61 6.05 -3.53
C ASN A 5 -0.47 5.01 -4.65
N LEU A 6 -0.40 5.49 -5.91
CA LEU A 6 -0.11 4.64 -7.06
C LEU A 6 1.32 4.08 -7.03
N ASN A 7 2.31 4.87 -6.61
CA ASN A 7 3.69 4.40 -6.47
C ASN A 7 3.83 3.33 -5.37
N ILE A 8 3.12 3.50 -4.25
CA ILE A 8 3.06 2.50 -3.18
C ILE A 8 2.44 1.20 -3.69
N LEU A 9 1.29 1.28 -4.37
CA LEU A 9 0.65 0.11 -4.98
C LEU A 9 1.60 -0.60 -5.97
N ARG A 10 2.27 0.18 -6.83
CA ARG A 10 3.21 -0.37 -7.80
C ARG A 10 4.34 -1.12 -7.13
N LYS A 11 4.93 -0.58 -6.05
CA LYS A 11 5.99 -1.25 -5.29
C LYS A 11 5.56 -2.59 -4.70
N ILE A 12 4.35 -2.64 -4.15
CA ILE A 12 3.80 -3.86 -3.54
C ILE A 12 3.59 -4.93 -4.61
N ILE A 13 3.09 -4.53 -5.78
CA ILE A 13 2.96 -5.40 -6.96
C ILE A 13 4.34 -5.85 -7.47
N GLU A 14 5.32 -4.94 -7.55
CA GLU A 14 6.71 -5.24 -7.95
C GLU A 14 7.40 -6.20 -6.96
N ALA A 15 7.04 -6.13 -5.67
CA ALA A 15 7.49 -7.05 -4.64
C ALA A 15 6.76 -8.42 -4.68
N GLY A 16 5.80 -8.61 -5.60
CA GLY A 16 5.08 -9.87 -5.81
C GLY A 16 3.74 -10.00 -5.08
N TYR A 17 3.33 -8.99 -4.33
CA TYR A 17 2.04 -8.97 -3.62
C TYR A 17 0.95 -8.42 -4.55
N THR A 18 0.28 -9.32 -5.25
CA THR A 18 -0.77 -8.99 -6.24
C THR A 18 -2.17 -9.39 -5.78
N ASP A 19 -2.29 -10.12 -4.67
CA ASP A 19 -3.56 -10.61 -4.14
C ASP A 19 -3.98 -9.83 -2.90
N GLU A 20 -5.26 -9.51 -2.76
CA GLU A 20 -5.80 -8.75 -1.62
C GLU A 20 -5.46 -9.40 -0.27
N LYS A 21 -5.39 -10.73 -0.19
CA LYS A 21 -5.00 -11.45 1.03
C LYS A 21 -3.52 -11.25 1.33
N THR A 22 -2.67 -11.30 0.30
CA THR A 22 -1.22 -11.08 0.45
C THR A 22 -0.91 -9.65 0.86
N ILE A 23 -1.60 -8.66 0.28
CA ILE A 23 -1.47 -7.25 0.69
C ILE A 23 -1.97 -7.09 2.13
N SER A 24 -3.11 -7.67 2.48
CA SER A 24 -3.67 -7.63 3.85
C SER A 24 -2.81 -8.34 4.90
N ALA A 25 -2.03 -9.35 4.50
CA ALA A 25 -1.13 -10.13 5.34
C ALA A 25 0.29 -9.57 5.43
N LEU A 26 0.63 -8.57 4.62
CA LEU A 26 1.95 -7.95 4.55
C LEU A 26 2.34 -7.41 5.95
N THR A 27 3.42 -7.91 6.53
CA THR A 27 3.81 -7.50 7.88
C THR A 27 4.72 -6.28 7.85
N ALA A 28 4.83 -5.60 8.98
CA ALA A 28 5.79 -4.51 9.13
C ALA A 28 7.23 -4.97 8.84
N GLU A 29 7.58 -6.21 9.18
CA GLU A 29 8.89 -6.81 8.91
C GLU A 29 9.12 -6.98 7.40
N ASP A 30 8.13 -7.49 6.66
CA ASP A 30 8.19 -7.57 5.20
C ASP A 30 8.38 -6.19 4.57
N MET A 31 7.64 -5.18 5.06
CA MET A 31 7.74 -3.80 4.54
C MET A 31 9.12 -3.20 4.75
N VAL A 32 9.81 -3.52 5.84
CA VAL A 32 11.16 -3.01 6.10
C VAL A 32 12.15 -3.47 5.03
N ASP A 33 11.92 -4.64 4.42
CA ASP A 33 12.81 -5.19 3.40
C ASP A 33 12.78 -4.41 2.07
N PHE A 34 11.63 -3.78 1.74
CA PHE A 34 11.45 -3.06 0.47
C PHE A 34 11.03 -1.59 0.59
N CYS A 35 10.68 -1.10 1.77
CA CYS A 35 10.53 0.33 2.06
C CYS A 35 11.87 0.95 2.44
N ARG A 36 12.16 2.12 1.88
CA ARG A 36 13.35 2.90 2.26
C ARG A 36 13.06 3.89 3.39
N ASP A 37 11.80 4.25 3.57
CA ASP A 37 11.38 5.28 4.52
C ASP A 37 10.12 4.88 5.31
N LEU A 38 10.04 5.32 6.57
CA LEU A 38 8.84 5.20 7.41
C LEU A 38 7.58 5.79 6.75
N ARG A 39 7.75 6.79 5.87
CA ARG A 39 6.66 7.40 5.11
C ARG A 39 6.07 6.48 4.05
N GLU A 40 6.87 5.58 3.48
CA GLU A 40 6.40 4.56 2.55
C GLU A 40 5.66 3.47 3.32
N MET A 41 6.27 3.00 4.42
CA MET A 41 5.66 2.00 5.31
C MET A 41 4.29 2.43 5.81
N LYS A 42 4.15 3.69 6.25
CA LYS A 42 2.86 4.25 6.65
C LYS A 42 1.83 4.20 5.53
N GLY A 43 2.24 4.49 4.29
CA GLY A 43 1.37 4.43 3.12
C GLY A 43 0.93 3.00 2.76
N ILE A 44 1.80 2.01 2.94
CA ILE A 44 1.43 0.60 2.78
C ILE A 44 0.42 0.21 3.86
N ILE A 45 0.65 0.57 5.12
CA ILE A 45 -0.29 0.29 6.23
C ILE A 45 -1.68 0.88 5.95
N GLU A 46 -1.75 2.09 5.38
CA GLU A 46 -3.01 2.70 4.97
C GLU A 46 -3.65 1.94 3.81
N LEU A 47 -2.87 1.53 2.81
CA LEU A 47 -3.34 0.66 1.72
C LEU A 47 -3.91 -0.66 2.27
N GLN A 48 -3.23 -1.30 3.22
CA GLN A 48 -3.71 -2.55 3.83
C GLN A 48 -5.06 -2.35 4.54
N LYS A 49 -5.22 -1.23 5.24
CA LYS A 49 -6.50 -0.87 5.86
C LYS A 49 -7.59 -0.68 4.80
N ALA A 50 -7.26 -0.02 3.70
CA ALA A 50 -8.19 0.18 2.59
C ALA A 50 -8.56 -1.15 1.89
N VAL A 51 -7.61 -2.08 1.71
CA VAL A 51 -7.88 -3.44 1.21
C VAL A 51 -8.84 -4.18 2.15
N LYS A 52 -8.54 -4.19 3.45
CA LYS A 52 -9.39 -4.83 4.48
C LYS A 52 -10.79 -4.22 4.56
N ALA A 53 -10.91 -2.92 4.31
CA ALA A 53 -12.18 -2.20 4.29
C ALA A 53 -12.90 -2.26 2.94
N ASN A 54 -12.32 -2.93 1.93
CA ASN A 54 -12.83 -2.98 0.56
C ASN A 54 -12.94 -1.58 -0.10
N THR A 55 -12.14 -0.62 0.37
CA THR A 55 -12.10 0.79 -0.06
C THR A 55 -10.81 1.13 -0.82
N LEU A 56 -10.16 0.14 -1.45
CA LEU A 56 -8.91 0.34 -2.21
C LEU A 56 -9.03 1.45 -3.26
N ILE A 57 -10.11 1.43 -4.04
CA ILE A 57 -10.36 2.45 -5.08
C ILE A 57 -10.44 3.83 -4.43
N ALA A 58 -11.18 3.97 -3.32
CA ALA A 58 -11.28 5.22 -2.60
C ALA A 58 -9.89 5.70 -2.14
N PHE A 59 -9.05 4.82 -1.59
CA PHE A 59 -7.67 5.16 -1.19
C PHE A 59 -6.80 5.61 -2.38
N LEU A 60 -6.92 4.98 -3.54
CA LEU A 60 -6.17 5.37 -4.74
C LEU A 60 -6.70 6.69 -5.35
N THR A 61 -8.00 6.95 -5.22
CA THR A 61 -8.65 8.17 -5.72
C THR A 61 -8.67 9.33 -4.74
N SER A 62 -8.42 9.07 -3.44
CA SER A 62 -8.33 10.07 -2.39
C SER A 62 -7.26 11.08 -2.80
N GLN A 63 -7.71 12.24 -3.26
CA GLN A 63 -6.88 13.42 -3.31
C GLN A 63 -6.70 13.81 -1.84
N GLU A 64 -5.44 13.92 -1.38
CA GLU A 64 -5.18 14.77 -0.23
C GLU A 64 -5.52 16.18 -0.72
N GLU A 65 -6.69 16.69 -0.35
CA GLU A 65 -7.03 18.12 -0.44
C GLU A 65 -6.27 18.90 0.64
#